data_AF-N1MQP0-F1
#
_entry.id   AF-N1MQP0-F1
#
_cell.length_a   1.000
_cell.length_b   1.000
_cell.length_c   1.000
_cell.angle_alpha   90.00
_cell.angle_beta   90.00
_cell.angle_gamma   90.00
#
_symmetry.space_group_name_H-M   'P 1'
#
loop_
_entity.id
_entity.type
_entity.pdbx_description
1 polymer ?
#
loop_
_entity_poly.entity_id
_entity_poly.type
_entity_poly.pdbx_seq_one_letter_code
_entity_poly.pdbx_strand_id
1 'polypeptide(L)'
;MYVVTGITGQVGGAVAQALLGAGLPVRAVVRNAEKGAAWAARGCEIAVADVLDPEALKGAFADAEAVFLMMPPNYDPEPGFPQTMEIAAAVMSAIEVARPGRLVFLSTVGAHVEEPMLLNNSRLMEEALRRTPIPVCSLRAAWFMENASWDVGAAREGVVPSFLQPLDHAIPMVATADIGQTAASLLQEDWTGVRVVELEGPERYSANDIASAFSSALGHPVEMKPVPRDSWEALFRSQGMANPMPRIRMLDGFNEGWIDFERKGTEHRIGTVRLDGVIKALVAR
;
A
#
# COMPACT_ATOMS: atom_id res chain seq x y z
N MET A 1 -4.65 6.43 22.00
CA MET A 1 -5.27 7.06 20.79
C MET A 1 -4.50 6.60 19.57
N TYR A 2 -5.18 6.05 18.56
CA TYR A 2 -4.55 5.51 17.35
C TYR A 2 -4.79 6.43 16.15
N VAL A 3 -3.73 6.96 15.56
CA VAL A 3 -3.83 7.89 14.43
C VAL A 3 -3.67 7.14 13.13
N VAL A 4 -4.58 7.38 12.18
CA VAL A 4 -4.58 6.71 10.86
C VAL A 4 -4.53 7.75 9.75
N THR A 5 -3.43 7.78 9.00
CA THR A 5 -3.36 8.55 7.75
C THR A 5 -3.92 7.77 6.57
N GLY A 6 -4.37 8.49 5.54
CA GLY A 6 -4.93 7.88 4.33
C GLY A 6 -6.19 7.04 4.59
N ILE A 7 -6.93 7.36 5.66
CA ILE A 7 -8.10 6.63 6.15
C ILE A 7 -9.25 6.53 5.14
N THR A 8 -9.31 7.46 4.17
CA THR A 8 -10.31 7.44 3.09
C THR A 8 -9.96 6.46 1.97
N GLY A 9 -8.76 5.89 1.97
CA GLY A 9 -8.33 4.85 1.03
C GLY A 9 -8.69 3.44 1.50
N GLN A 10 -8.43 2.44 0.65
CA GLN A 10 -8.76 1.03 0.94
C GLN A 10 -8.01 0.54 2.20
N VAL A 11 -6.69 0.71 2.24
CA VAL A 11 -5.87 0.20 3.37
C VAL A 11 -6.12 1.00 4.64
N GLY A 12 -5.97 2.33 4.62
CA GLY A 12 -6.21 3.14 5.81
C GLY A 12 -7.62 2.96 6.38
N GLY A 13 -8.62 2.79 5.50
CA GLY A 13 -9.98 2.45 5.90
C GLY A 13 -10.08 1.07 6.56
N ALA A 14 -9.40 0.05 6.04
CA ALA A 14 -9.34 -1.27 6.65
C ALA A 14 -8.65 -1.26 8.03
N VAL A 15 -7.57 -0.48 8.20
CA VAL A 15 -6.90 -0.28 9.49
C VAL A 15 -7.84 0.36 10.50
N ALA A 16 -8.48 1.46 10.14
CA ALA A 16 -9.42 2.14 11.03
C ALA A 16 -10.63 1.26 11.38
N GLN A 17 -11.13 0.46 10.44
CA GLN A 17 -12.20 -0.52 10.70
C GLN A 17 -11.77 -1.56 11.72
N ALA A 18 -10.57 -2.12 11.60
CA ALA A 18 -10.04 -3.10 12.53
C ALA A 18 -9.84 -2.51 13.93
N LEU A 19 -9.28 -1.30 14.04
CA LEU A 19 -9.09 -0.61 15.33
C LEU A 19 -10.43 -0.28 16.01
N LEU A 20 -11.39 0.28 15.26
CA LEU A 20 -12.73 0.57 15.79
C LEU A 20 -13.46 -0.72 16.21
N GLY A 21 -13.31 -1.80 15.45
CA GLY A 21 -13.87 -3.11 15.79
C GLY A 21 -13.29 -3.71 17.08
N ALA A 22 -12.04 -3.36 17.42
CA ALA A 22 -11.39 -3.70 18.68
C ALA A 22 -11.77 -2.74 19.83
N GLY A 23 -12.64 -1.76 19.61
CA GLY A 23 -13.04 -0.77 20.61
C GLY A 23 -11.97 0.29 20.92
N LEU A 24 -10.98 0.46 20.04
CA LEU A 24 -9.89 1.42 20.23
C LEU A 24 -10.25 2.81 19.67
N PRO A 25 -9.85 3.90 20.35
CA PRO A 25 -10.09 5.25 19.87
C PRO A 25 -9.22 5.56 18.65
N VAL A 26 -9.84 6.03 17.58
CA VAL A 26 -9.19 6.35 16.31
C VAL A 26 -9.27 7.84 16.01
N ARG A 27 -8.13 8.45 15.65
CA ARG A 27 -8.05 9.76 15.01
C ARG A 27 -7.81 9.58 13.51
N ALA A 28 -8.76 10.04 12.72
CA ALA A 28 -8.76 10.04 11.28
C ALA A 28 -8.04 11.27 10.72
N VAL A 29 -6.89 11.07 10.09
CA VAL A 29 -6.19 12.17 9.39
C VAL A 29 -6.70 12.27 7.96
N VAL A 30 -7.28 13.42 7.63
CA VAL A 30 -7.87 13.71 6.32
C VAL A 30 -7.36 15.03 5.76
N ARG A 31 -7.30 15.15 4.44
CA ARG A 31 -6.91 16.40 3.77
C ARG A 31 -8.03 17.45 3.75
N ASN A 32 -9.29 17.01 3.89
CA ASN A 32 -10.47 17.86 3.95
C ASN A 32 -11.42 17.26 4.99
N ALA A 33 -11.90 18.10 5.92
CA ALA A 33 -12.85 17.73 6.97
C ALA A 33 -14.10 17.02 6.43
N GLU A 34 -14.63 17.42 5.26
CA GLU A 34 -15.80 16.81 4.64
C GLU A 34 -15.57 15.33 4.32
N LYS A 35 -14.36 14.96 3.90
CA LYS A 35 -13.98 13.56 3.65
C LYS A 35 -13.90 12.74 4.94
N GLY A 36 -13.81 13.41 6.09
CA GLY A 36 -13.83 12.81 7.42
C GLY A 36 -15.25 12.56 7.96
N ALA A 37 -16.30 13.11 7.36
CA ALA A 37 -17.66 13.05 7.93
C ALA A 37 -18.15 11.62 8.20
N ALA A 38 -17.91 10.69 7.27
CA ALA A 38 -18.27 9.28 7.44
C ALA A 38 -17.50 8.60 8.60
N TRP A 39 -16.28 9.04 8.88
CA TRP A 39 -15.47 8.52 9.99
C TRP A 39 -15.86 9.17 11.33
N ALA A 40 -16.20 10.45 11.33
CA ALA A 40 -16.73 11.14 12.49
C ALA A 40 -18.04 10.48 12.98
N ALA A 41 -18.94 10.15 12.05
CA ALA A 41 -20.19 9.43 12.34
C ALA A 41 -19.96 8.02 12.94
N ARG A 42 -18.76 7.46 12.78
CA ARG A 42 -18.33 6.17 13.33
C ARG A 42 -17.54 6.31 14.63
N GLY A 43 -17.44 7.52 15.19
CA GLY A 43 -16.77 7.79 16.46
C GLY A 43 -15.28 8.14 16.33
N CYS A 44 -14.76 8.39 15.13
CA CYS A 44 -13.39 8.88 14.98
C CYS A 44 -13.27 10.36 15.35
N GLU A 45 -12.17 10.72 16.00
CA GLU A 45 -11.71 12.11 16.05
C GLU A 45 -11.19 12.51 14.66
N ILE A 46 -11.50 13.71 14.18
CA ILE A 46 -11.05 14.18 12.86
C ILE A 46 -9.90 15.17 13.04
N ALA A 47 -8.76 14.88 12.42
CA ALA A 47 -7.65 15.82 12.26
C ALA A 47 -7.47 16.15 10.79
N VAL A 48 -7.47 17.45 10.47
CA VAL A 48 -7.21 17.92 9.11
C VAL A 48 -5.72 18.18 8.97
N ALA A 49 -5.05 17.40 8.13
CA ALA A 49 -3.64 17.61 7.82
C ALA A 49 -3.34 17.13 6.39
N ASP A 50 -2.55 17.93 5.66
CA ASP A 50 -1.86 17.44 4.48
C ASP A 50 -0.53 16.79 4.89
N VAL A 51 -0.08 15.78 4.15
CA VAL A 51 1.18 15.09 4.47
C VAL A 51 2.40 15.99 4.25
N LEU A 52 2.25 17.07 3.47
CA LEU A 52 3.26 18.10 3.26
C LEU A 52 3.19 19.25 4.30
N ASP A 53 2.22 19.23 5.22
CA ASP A 53 2.07 20.25 6.26
C ASP A 53 2.60 19.71 7.61
N PRO A 54 3.86 20.02 7.98
CA PRO A 54 4.45 19.53 9.22
C PRO A 54 3.72 20.05 10.47
N GLU A 55 3.16 21.26 10.46
CA GLU A 55 2.47 21.81 11.64
C GLU A 55 1.13 21.10 11.87
N ALA A 56 0.37 20.87 10.80
CA ALA A 56 -0.87 20.11 10.89
C ALA A 56 -0.61 18.64 11.31
N LEU A 57 0.47 18.02 10.80
CA LEU A 57 0.88 16.68 11.21
C LEU A 57 1.30 16.61 12.68
N LYS A 58 2.00 17.62 13.22
CA LYS A 58 2.31 17.70 14.67
C LYS A 58 1.05 17.64 15.51
N GLY A 59 0.03 18.45 15.15
CA GLY A 59 -1.26 18.44 15.82
C GLY A 59 -1.97 17.08 15.70
N ALA A 60 -1.95 16.48 14.50
CA ALA A 60 -2.56 15.17 14.27
C ALA A 60 -1.90 14.04 15.09
N PHE A 61 -0.59 14.11 15.31
CA PHE A 61 0.18 13.09 16.03
C PHE A 61 0.26 13.34 17.55
N ALA A 62 -0.22 14.46 18.05
CA ALA A 62 -0.20 14.79 19.47
C ALA A 62 -0.94 13.72 20.30
N ASP A 63 -0.33 13.29 21.42
CA ASP A 63 -0.84 12.27 22.34
C ASP A 63 -1.17 10.91 21.69
N ALA A 64 -0.60 10.63 20.52
CA ALA A 64 -0.80 9.38 19.82
C ALA A 64 -0.01 8.24 20.48
N GLU A 65 -0.72 7.17 20.77
CA GLU A 65 -0.13 5.91 21.24
C GLU A 65 0.59 5.21 20.08
N ALA A 66 -0.05 5.19 18.91
CA ALA A 66 0.51 4.65 17.69
C ALA A 66 0.00 5.40 16.47
N VAL A 67 0.84 5.52 15.45
CA VAL A 67 0.50 6.13 14.15
C VAL A 67 0.60 5.10 13.05
N PHE A 68 -0.47 4.90 12.29
CA PHE A 68 -0.42 4.27 10.98
C PHE A 68 -0.14 5.34 9.92
N LEU A 69 0.99 5.23 9.25
CA LEU A 69 1.43 6.14 8.20
C LEU A 69 1.33 5.45 6.83
N MET A 70 0.59 6.06 5.93
CA MET A 70 0.58 5.76 4.51
C MET A 70 0.88 7.05 3.71
N MET A 71 1.84 6.98 2.79
CA MET A 71 2.10 8.06 1.85
C MET A 71 1.02 8.09 0.75
N PRO A 72 0.66 9.26 0.21
CA PRO A 72 -0.14 9.32 -1.01
C PRO A 72 0.55 8.55 -2.15
N PRO A 73 -0.22 7.82 -2.99
CA PRO A 73 0.37 7.14 -4.14
C PRO A 73 0.90 8.16 -5.16
N ASN A 74 2.12 7.92 -5.65
CA ASN A 74 2.69 8.63 -6.80
C ASN A 74 3.13 7.59 -7.85
N TYR A 75 2.42 7.53 -8.96
CA TYR A 75 2.62 6.54 -10.03
C TYR A 75 3.55 7.02 -11.17
N ASP A 76 3.95 8.29 -11.15
CA ASP A 76 4.79 8.92 -12.17
C ASP A 76 5.75 9.93 -11.52
N PRO A 77 6.62 9.49 -10.59
CA PRO A 77 7.46 10.39 -9.81
C PRO A 77 8.52 11.05 -10.68
N GLU A 78 8.86 12.29 -10.33
CA GLU A 78 10.01 12.97 -10.91
C GLU A 78 11.33 12.25 -10.55
N PRO A 79 12.35 12.32 -11.42
CA PRO A 79 13.67 11.78 -11.13
C PRO A 79 14.21 12.28 -9.78
N GLY A 80 14.69 11.35 -8.94
CA GLY A 80 15.19 11.67 -7.60
C GLY A 80 14.12 11.77 -6.51
N PHE A 81 12.84 11.55 -6.84
CA PHE A 81 11.72 11.48 -5.88
C PHE A 81 11.60 12.71 -4.94
N PRO A 82 11.68 13.95 -5.44
CA PRO A 82 11.67 15.16 -4.59
C PRO A 82 10.45 15.23 -3.67
N GLN A 83 9.26 14.90 -4.18
CA GLN A 83 8.03 14.86 -3.38
C GLN A 83 8.14 13.89 -2.18
N THR A 84 8.77 12.72 -2.36
CA THR A 84 8.95 11.77 -1.26
C THR A 84 9.91 12.30 -0.21
N MET A 85 10.95 13.03 -0.63
CA MET A 85 11.88 13.68 0.29
C MET A 85 11.19 14.80 1.09
N GLU A 86 10.32 15.58 0.46
CA GLU A 86 9.50 16.60 1.14
C GLU A 86 8.53 15.96 2.15
N ILE A 87 7.84 14.90 1.75
CA ILE A 87 6.94 14.14 2.63
C ILE A 87 7.71 13.56 3.82
N ALA A 88 8.86 12.94 3.58
CA ALA A 88 9.71 12.41 4.64
C ALA A 88 10.14 13.52 5.60
N ALA A 89 10.57 14.68 5.11
CA ALA A 89 10.95 15.81 5.95
C ALA A 89 9.79 16.30 6.84
N ALA A 90 8.59 16.45 6.26
CA ALA A 90 7.41 16.90 7.00
C ALA A 90 7.00 15.89 8.10
N VAL A 91 6.96 14.60 7.77
CA VAL A 91 6.64 13.51 8.71
C VAL A 91 7.68 13.44 9.83
N MET A 92 8.97 13.52 9.50
CA MET A 92 10.05 13.50 10.50
C MET A 92 9.95 14.68 11.46
N SER A 93 9.68 15.89 10.96
CA SER A 93 9.45 17.07 11.80
C SER A 93 8.27 16.89 12.75
N ALA A 94 7.20 16.24 12.29
CA ALA A 94 6.04 15.95 13.13
C ALA A 94 6.35 14.92 14.22
N ILE A 95 7.08 13.86 13.88
CA ILE A 95 7.49 12.81 14.83
C ILE A 95 8.43 13.36 15.91
N GLU A 96 9.39 14.22 15.54
CA GLU A 96 10.35 14.80 16.50
C GLU A 96 9.68 15.61 17.62
N VAL A 97 8.59 16.31 17.28
CA VAL A 97 7.83 17.14 18.20
C VAL A 97 6.76 16.33 18.94
N ALA A 98 5.90 15.63 18.20
CA ALA A 98 4.75 14.93 18.79
C ALA A 98 5.14 13.64 19.52
N ARG A 99 6.24 13.00 19.11
CA ARG A 99 6.81 11.78 19.71
C ARG A 99 5.76 10.70 20.00
N PRO A 100 5.03 10.22 18.96
CA PRO A 100 4.06 9.15 19.16
C PRO A 100 4.75 7.91 19.73
N GLY A 101 4.02 7.10 20.50
CA GLY A 101 4.59 5.92 21.17
C GLY A 101 5.24 4.92 20.21
N ARG A 102 4.73 4.81 18.98
CA ARG A 102 5.25 3.99 17.88
C ARG A 102 4.63 4.37 16.54
N LEU A 103 5.24 3.89 15.46
CA LEU A 103 4.74 4.11 14.10
C LEU A 103 4.78 2.82 13.28
N VAL A 104 3.69 2.54 12.56
CA VAL A 104 3.63 1.50 11.52
C VAL A 104 3.48 2.20 10.17
N PHE A 105 4.50 2.07 9.32
CA PHE A 105 4.50 2.59 7.96
C PHE A 105 4.10 1.49 6.98
N LEU A 106 3.09 1.75 6.15
CA LEU A 106 2.78 0.88 5.02
C LEU A 106 3.84 1.06 3.93
N SER A 107 4.77 0.12 3.91
CA SER A 107 5.76 -0.05 2.87
C SER A 107 5.30 -1.12 1.86
N THR A 108 6.22 -1.62 1.05
CA THR A 108 5.94 -2.53 -0.06
C THR A 108 7.01 -3.61 -0.17
N VAL A 109 6.63 -4.77 -0.70
CA VAL A 109 7.56 -5.76 -1.25
C VAL A 109 8.56 -5.07 -2.19
N GLY A 110 9.82 -5.51 -2.18
CA GLY A 110 10.89 -4.89 -2.95
C GLY A 110 11.45 -3.57 -2.38
N ALA A 111 10.98 -3.06 -1.24
CA ALA A 111 11.52 -1.81 -0.67
C ALA A 111 13.02 -1.87 -0.29
N HIS A 112 13.60 -3.07 -0.15
CA HIS A 112 15.03 -3.26 0.10
C HIS A 112 15.87 -3.29 -1.20
N VAL A 113 15.24 -3.40 -2.36
CA VAL A 113 15.91 -3.46 -3.67
C VAL A 113 16.51 -2.09 -4.00
N GLU A 114 17.73 -2.08 -4.57
CA GLU A 114 18.49 -0.85 -4.85
C GLU A 114 18.32 -0.36 -6.29
N GLU A 115 17.93 -1.26 -7.19
CA GLU A 115 17.62 -0.99 -8.58
C GLU A 115 16.58 0.14 -8.67
N PRO A 116 16.83 1.21 -9.47
CA PRO A 116 15.90 2.33 -9.62
C PRO A 116 14.57 1.91 -10.26
N MET A 117 13.47 2.13 -9.53
CA MET A 117 12.10 1.72 -9.83
C MET A 117 11.08 2.46 -8.93
N LEU A 118 9.79 2.35 -9.26
CA LEU A 118 8.72 3.12 -8.63
C LEU A 118 8.64 2.95 -7.10
N LEU A 119 8.89 1.74 -6.59
CA LEU A 119 8.76 1.42 -5.18
C LEU A 119 9.94 1.91 -4.32
N ASN A 120 11.02 2.45 -4.90
CA ASN A 120 12.09 3.06 -4.10
C ASN A 120 11.61 4.28 -3.31
N ASN A 121 10.45 4.87 -3.64
CA ASN A 121 9.78 5.85 -2.77
C ASN A 121 9.62 5.31 -1.33
N SER A 122 9.22 4.04 -1.18
CA SER A 122 9.07 3.42 0.13
C SER A 122 10.41 3.17 0.79
N ARG A 123 11.46 2.84 0.02
CA ARG A 123 12.84 2.73 0.55
C ARG A 123 13.29 4.03 1.20
N LEU A 124 13.14 5.16 0.49
CA LEU A 124 13.53 6.48 0.98
C LEU A 124 12.82 6.83 2.28
N MET A 125 11.51 6.55 2.35
CA MET A 125 10.74 6.74 3.58
C MET A 125 11.17 5.79 4.70
N GLU A 126 11.42 4.50 4.41
CA GLU A 126 11.95 3.56 5.42
C GLU A 126 13.29 4.06 5.99
N GLU A 127 14.21 4.51 5.13
CA GLU A 127 15.52 5.04 5.55
C GLU A 127 15.41 6.30 6.42
N ALA A 128 14.45 7.18 6.12
CA ALA A 128 14.18 8.36 6.94
C ALA A 128 13.61 7.95 8.31
N LEU A 129 12.57 7.12 8.34
CA LEU A 129 11.90 6.72 9.57
C LEU A 129 12.80 5.90 10.50
N ARG A 130 13.74 5.11 9.96
CA ARG A 130 14.74 4.38 10.77
C ARG A 130 15.63 5.27 11.63
N ARG A 131 15.72 6.57 11.31
CA ARG A 131 16.52 7.55 12.07
C ARG A 131 15.72 8.23 13.19
N THR A 132 14.42 7.95 13.31
CA THR A 132 13.60 8.49 14.39
C THR A 132 13.95 7.86 15.73
N PRO A 133 13.72 8.56 16.86
CA PRO A 133 13.92 8.01 18.20
C PRO A 133 12.78 7.11 18.67
N ILE A 134 11.71 6.96 17.89
CA ILE A 134 10.53 6.16 18.25
C ILE A 134 10.62 4.75 17.66
N PRO A 135 9.92 3.75 18.23
CA PRO A 135 9.75 2.46 17.59
C PRO A 135 9.05 2.60 16.22
N VAL A 136 9.65 2.03 15.18
CA VAL A 136 9.12 2.04 13.82
C VAL A 136 8.98 0.62 13.30
N CYS A 137 7.86 0.32 12.66
CA CYS A 137 7.65 -0.89 11.90
C CYS A 137 7.37 -0.54 10.44
N SER A 138 8.17 -1.06 9.52
CA SER A 138 7.86 -1.05 8.09
C SER A 138 7.09 -2.31 7.74
N LEU A 139 5.78 -2.15 7.48
CA LEU A 139 4.92 -3.22 6.99
C LEU A 139 5.04 -3.28 5.46
N ARG A 140 5.92 -4.14 4.96
CA ARG A 140 6.12 -4.39 3.53
C ARG A 140 5.03 -5.32 3.02
N ALA A 141 3.95 -4.73 2.51
CA ALA A 141 2.85 -5.47 1.93
C ALA A 141 3.19 -5.94 0.50
N ALA A 142 2.70 -7.12 0.13
CA ALA A 142 2.78 -7.66 -1.22
C ALA A 142 1.94 -6.87 -2.24
N TRP A 143 1.89 -7.34 -3.50
CA TRP A 143 1.03 -6.74 -4.53
C TRP A 143 -0.45 -6.82 -4.13
N PHE A 144 -1.19 -5.72 -4.22
CA PHE A 144 -2.57 -5.71 -3.74
C PHE A 144 -3.49 -6.47 -4.71
N MET A 145 -4.26 -7.42 -4.19
CA MET A 145 -5.29 -8.14 -4.97
C MET A 145 -6.31 -7.15 -5.56
N GLU A 146 -6.59 -6.05 -4.85
CA GLU A 146 -7.51 -4.99 -5.25
C GLU A 146 -7.04 -4.17 -6.47
N ASN A 147 -5.78 -4.29 -6.89
CA ASN A 147 -5.30 -3.69 -8.14
C ASN A 147 -6.09 -4.23 -9.36
N ALA A 148 -6.65 -5.45 -9.26
CA ALA A 148 -7.54 -6.02 -10.28
C ALA A 148 -8.83 -5.23 -10.48
N SER A 149 -9.14 -4.23 -9.63
CA SER A 149 -10.28 -3.34 -9.83
C SER A 149 -10.22 -2.57 -11.15
N TRP A 150 -9.02 -2.27 -11.66
CA TRP A 150 -8.83 -1.63 -12.97
C TRP A 150 -9.12 -2.57 -14.14
N ASP A 151 -9.09 -3.88 -13.91
CA ASP A 151 -9.27 -4.90 -14.93
C ASP A 151 -10.73 -5.33 -15.10
N VAL A 152 -11.62 -4.97 -14.16
CA VAL A 152 -13.04 -5.41 -14.16
C VAL A 152 -13.75 -5.09 -15.46
N GLY A 153 -13.51 -3.92 -16.05
CA GLY A 153 -14.12 -3.52 -17.33
C GLY A 153 -13.71 -4.45 -18.47
N ALA A 154 -12.41 -4.63 -18.66
CA ALA A 154 -11.85 -5.52 -19.69
C ALA A 154 -12.21 -6.99 -19.44
N ALA A 155 -12.29 -7.40 -18.16
CA ALA A 155 -12.69 -8.75 -17.78
C ALA A 155 -14.13 -9.05 -18.20
N ARG A 156 -15.06 -8.08 -18.12
CA ARG A 156 -16.44 -8.23 -18.65
C ARG A 156 -16.48 -8.41 -20.17
N GLU A 157 -15.46 -7.93 -20.88
CA GLU A 157 -15.30 -8.12 -22.32
C GLU A 157 -14.55 -9.42 -22.67
N GLY A 158 -14.00 -10.12 -21.67
CA GLY A 158 -13.37 -11.43 -21.80
C GLY A 158 -11.86 -11.41 -22.04
N VAL A 159 -11.23 -10.26 -22.26
CA VAL A 159 -9.77 -10.16 -22.46
C VAL A 159 -9.19 -9.00 -21.69
N VAL A 160 -8.27 -9.29 -20.77
CA VAL A 160 -7.59 -8.30 -19.92
C VAL A 160 -6.13 -8.13 -20.36
N PRO A 161 -5.66 -6.91 -20.67
CA PRO A 161 -4.25 -6.67 -20.93
C PRO A 161 -3.44 -6.80 -19.63
N SER A 162 -2.44 -7.68 -19.62
CA SER A 162 -1.57 -7.91 -18.47
C SER A 162 -0.17 -7.32 -18.69
N PHE A 163 0.30 -6.56 -17.70
CA PHE A 163 1.70 -6.15 -17.59
C PHE A 163 2.53 -7.14 -16.74
N LEU A 164 1.86 -8.03 -15.99
CA LEU A 164 2.50 -9.15 -15.31
C LEU A 164 2.70 -10.28 -16.34
N GLN A 165 3.96 -10.62 -16.59
CA GLN A 165 4.38 -11.63 -17.56
C GLN A 165 5.69 -12.29 -17.14
N PRO A 166 5.95 -13.57 -17.48
CA PRO A 166 5.06 -14.53 -18.10
C PRO A 166 3.73 -14.71 -17.35
N LEU A 167 2.64 -15.04 -18.04
CA LEU A 167 1.29 -15.01 -17.45
C LEU A 167 1.08 -16.05 -16.34
N ASP A 168 1.91 -17.08 -16.31
CA ASP A 168 1.99 -18.15 -15.32
C ASP A 168 3.01 -17.87 -14.19
N HIS A 169 3.72 -16.74 -14.25
CA HIS A 169 4.63 -16.34 -13.18
C HIS A 169 3.84 -15.83 -11.97
N ALA A 170 3.95 -16.55 -10.85
CA ALA A 170 3.26 -16.21 -9.62
C ALA A 170 4.09 -15.25 -8.75
N ILE A 171 3.48 -14.14 -8.34
CA ILE A 171 4.07 -13.14 -7.45
C ILE A 171 3.35 -13.14 -6.08
N PRO A 172 3.99 -12.66 -5.00
CA PRO A 172 3.30 -12.45 -3.74
C PRO A 172 2.18 -11.42 -3.92
N MET A 173 0.97 -11.76 -3.48
CA MET A 173 -0.17 -10.84 -3.44
C MET A 173 -0.84 -10.86 -2.08
N VAL A 174 -1.52 -9.77 -1.70
CA VAL A 174 -2.23 -9.64 -0.41
C VAL A 174 -3.50 -8.82 -0.59
N ALA A 175 -4.55 -9.15 0.17
CA ALA A 175 -5.76 -8.34 0.22
C ALA A 175 -5.59 -7.13 1.16
N THR A 176 -6.16 -5.98 0.81
CA THR A 176 -6.16 -4.79 1.67
C THR A 176 -6.78 -5.03 3.05
N ALA A 177 -7.71 -5.99 3.15
CA ALA A 177 -8.28 -6.43 4.42
C ALA A 177 -7.23 -7.06 5.35
N ASP A 178 -6.37 -7.95 4.84
CA ASP A 178 -5.29 -8.57 5.63
C ASP A 178 -4.23 -7.53 6.02
N ILE A 179 -3.93 -6.56 5.14
CA ILE A 179 -3.06 -5.42 5.48
C ILE A 179 -3.67 -4.63 6.64
N GLY A 180 -4.97 -4.33 6.56
CA GLY A 180 -5.70 -3.60 7.59
C GLY A 180 -5.62 -4.27 8.97
N GLN A 181 -5.91 -5.58 9.02
CA GLN A 181 -5.85 -6.37 10.24
C GLN A 181 -4.42 -6.47 10.78
N THR A 182 -3.45 -6.72 9.91
CA THR A 182 -2.04 -6.85 10.32
C THR A 182 -1.51 -5.53 10.86
N ALA A 183 -1.78 -4.41 10.19
CA ALA A 183 -1.32 -3.11 10.68
C ALA A 183 -2.03 -2.73 12.00
N ALA A 184 -3.33 -3.02 12.15
CA ALA A 184 -4.04 -2.80 13.41
C ALA A 184 -3.47 -3.63 14.56
N SER A 185 -3.09 -4.89 14.32
CA SER A 185 -2.37 -5.73 15.29
C SER A 185 -1.01 -5.11 15.62
N LEU A 186 -0.21 -4.76 14.61
CA LEU A 186 1.12 -4.18 14.82
C LEU A 186 1.05 -2.88 15.61
N LEU A 187 0.04 -2.02 15.41
CA LEU A 187 -0.11 -0.79 16.18
C LEU A 187 -0.36 -1.05 17.68
N GLN A 188 -0.85 -2.23 18.05
CA GLN A 188 -1.14 -2.62 19.44
C GLN A 188 0.00 -3.41 20.09
N GLU A 189 0.94 -3.92 19.29
CA GLU A 189 2.09 -4.67 19.78
C GLU A 189 3.14 -3.74 20.40
N ASP A 190 3.93 -4.27 21.33
CA ASP A 190 5.05 -3.56 21.95
C ASP A 190 6.38 -4.04 21.37
N TRP A 191 7.21 -3.09 20.91
CA TRP A 191 8.59 -3.33 20.51
C TRP A 191 9.42 -2.05 20.64
N THR A 192 10.73 -2.17 20.52
CA THR A 192 11.66 -1.05 20.48
C THR A 192 12.48 -1.07 19.20
N GLY A 193 12.93 0.10 18.75
CA GLY A 193 13.78 0.22 17.56
C GLY A 193 13.03 -0.04 16.27
N VAL A 194 13.74 -0.58 15.28
CA VAL A 194 13.25 -0.78 13.92
C VAL A 194 12.83 -2.23 13.71
N ARG A 195 11.62 -2.42 13.20
CA ARG A 195 11.06 -3.71 12.82
C ARG A 195 10.67 -3.69 11.34
N VAL A 196 10.83 -4.82 10.65
CA VAL A 196 10.34 -5.00 9.28
C VAL A 196 9.46 -6.23 9.26
N VAL A 197 8.22 -6.06 8.79
CA VAL A 197 7.23 -7.14 8.66
C VAL A 197 6.85 -7.26 7.19
N GLU A 198 7.04 -8.42 6.62
CA GLU A 198 6.68 -8.78 5.25
C GLU A 198 5.34 -9.53 5.27
N LEU A 199 4.39 -9.08 4.45
CA LEU A 199 3.01 -9.59 4.45
C LEU A 199 2.57 -9.98 3.04
N GLU A 200 2.41 -11.28 2.81
CA GLU A 200 1.66 -11.85 1.67
C GLU A 200 0.36 -12.49 2.14
N GLY A 201 -0.57 -12.71 1.21
CA GLY A 201 -1.76 -13.52 1.41
C GLY A 201 -1.43 -15.01 1.49
N PRO A 202 -2.45 -15.87 1.52
CA PRO A 202 -2.28 -17.31 1.76
C PRO A 202 -1.54 -18.04 0.63
N GLU A 203 -1.53 -17.46 -0.57
CA GLU A 203 -0.94 -18.04 -1.78
C GLU A 203 -0.33 -16.93 -2.64
N ARG A 204 0.63 -17.31 -3.50
CA ARG A 204 1.13 -16.47 -4.59
C ARG A 204 0.28 -16.70 -5.83
N TYR A 205 0.05 -15.66 -6.61
CA TYR A 205 -0.86 -15.71 -7.75
C TYR A 205 -0.18 -15.16 -9.01
N SER A 206 -0.53 -15.73 -10.14
CA SER A 206 -0.13 -15.31 -11.48
C SER A 206 -1.23 -14.50 -12.16
N ALA A 207 -0.93 -13.93 -13.33
CA ALA A 207 -1.95 -13.29 -14.15
C ALA A 207 -3.06 -14.29 -14.56
N ASN A 208 -2.69 -15.53 -14.88
CA ASN A 208 -3.65 -16.61 -15.20
C ASN A 208 -4.59 -16.95 -14.03
N ASP A 209 -4.11 -16.85 -12.79
CA ASP A 209 -4.96 -17.06 -11.60
C ASP A 209 -5.99 -15.94 -11.45
N ILE A 210 -5.59 -14.68 -11.74
CA ILE A 210 -6.52 -13.54 -11.78
C ILE A 210 -7.59 -13.76 -12.89
N ALA A 211 -7.19 -14.19 -14.09
CA ALA A 211 -8.13 -14.53 -15.17
C ALA A 211 -9.10 -15.65 -14.77
N SER A 212 -8.61 -16.68 -14.07
CA SER A 212 -9.42 -17.79 -13.57
C SER A 212 -10.44 -17.32 -12.51
N ALA A 213 -10.01 -16.43 -11.61
CA ALA A 213 -10.88 -15.82 -10.61
C ALA A 213 -11.96 -14.92 -11.26
N PHE A 214 -11.61 -14.14 -12.28
CA PHE A 214 -12.57 -13.36 -13.06
C PHE A 214 -13.57 -14.25 -13.80
N SER A 215 -13.08 -15.29 -14.47
CA SER A 215 -13.93 -16.23 -15.20
C SER A 215 -14.98 -16.87 -14.28
N SER A 216 -14.54 -17.26 -13.08
CA SER A 216 -15.42 -17.84 -12.05
C SER A 216 -16.44 -16.83 -11.53
N ALA A 217 -16.05 -15.57 -11.33
CA ALA A 217 -16.92 -14.52 -10.81
C ALA A 217 -17.95 -14.01 -11.85
N LEU A 218 -17.58 -13.96 -13.13
CA LEU A 218 -18.41 -13.44 -14.22
C LEU A 218 -19.24 -14.52 -14.94
N GLY A 219 -18.86 -15.79 -14.80
CA GLY A 219 -19.58 -16.91 -15.43
C GLY A 219 -19.31 -17.08 -16.93
N HIS A 220 -18.23 -16.48 -17.45
CA HIS A 220 -17.76 -16.67 -18.83
C HIS A 220 -16.23 -16.67 -18.88
N PRO A 221 -15.59 -17.18 -19.96
CA PRO A 221 -14.14 -17.16 -20.08
C PRO A 221 -13.57 -15.74 -20.06
N VAL A 222 -12.47 -15.57 -19.31
CA VAL A 222 -11.65 -14.35 -19.26
C VAL A 222 -10.19 -14.76 -19.43
N GLU A 223 -9.52 -14.15 -20.39
CA GLU A 223 -8.10 -14.41 -20.70
C GLU A 223 -7.25 -13.19 -20.36
N MET A 224 -6.08 -13.44 -19.77
CA MET A 224 -5.02 -12.43 -19.70
C MET A 224 -4.23 -12.43 -21.00
N LYS A 225 -3.90 -11.25 -21.53
CA LYS A 225 -3.06 -11.10 -22.72
C LYS A 225 -1.85 -10.23 -22.40
N PRO A 226 -0.61 -10.71 -22.61
CA PRO A 226 0.56 -9.91 -22.28
C PRO A 226 0.61 -8.66 -23.16
N VAL A 227 0.85 -7.51 -22.54
CA VAL A 227 1.17 -6.28 -23.25
C VAL A 227 2.65 -6.35 -23.67
N PRO A 228 2.99 -6.26 -24.97
CA PRO A 228 4.38 -6.37 -25.42
C PRO A 228 5.27 -5.36 -24.69
N ARG A 229 6.36 -5.86 -24.09
CA ARG A 229 7.24 -5.04 -23.24
C ARG A 229 7.78 -3.78 -23.90
N ASP A 230 8.10 -3.87 -25.20
CA ASP A 230 8.63 -2.74 -25.98
C ASP A 230 7.58 -1.64 -26.23
N SER A 231 6.29 -1.93 -26.03
CA SER A 231 5.21 -0.95 -26.20
C SER A 231 4.92 -0.11 -24.95
N TRP A 232 5.45 -0.52 -23.78
CA TRP A 232 5.04 0.05 -22.49
C TRP A 232 5.33 1.54 -22.35
N GLU A 233 6.50 2.00 -22.80
CA GLU A 233 6.83 3.42 -22.72
C GLU A 233 5.85 4.28 -23.53
N ALA A 234 5.62 3.93 -24.79
CA ALA A 234 4.68 4.65 -25.64
C ALA A 234 3.26 4.64 -25.05
N LEU A 235 2.84 3.51 -24.48
CA LEU A 235 1.53 3.35 -23.85
C LEU A 235 1.38 4.19 -22.57
N PHE A 236 2.35 4.18 -21.67
CA PHE A 236 2.27 4.98 -20.45
C PHE A 236 2.35 6.49 -20.75
N ARG A 237 3.14 6.89 -21.76
CA ARG A 237 3.15 8.29 -22.22
C ARG A 237 1.82 8.71 -22.82
N SER A 238 1.16 7.85 -23.60
CA SER A 238 -0.16 8.17 -24.16
C SER A 238 -1.25 8.26 -23.08
N GLN A 239 -1.05 7.61 -21.93
CA GLN A 239 -1.88 7.73 -20.72
C GLN A 239 -1.53 8.95 -19.86
N GLY A 240 -0.54 9.76 -20.26
CA GLY A 240 -0.19 11.01 -19.61
C GLY A 240 1.03 10.97 -18.69
N MET A 241 1.79 9.86 -18.63
CA MET A 241 3.02 9.81 -17.83
C MET A 241 4.17 10.60 -18.48
N ALA A 242 4.80 11.45 -17.70
CA ALA A 242 6.02 12.16 -18.07
C ALA A 242 7.27 11.30 -17.88
N ASN A 243 7.32 10.51 -16.80
CA ASN A 243 8.46 9.73 -16.36
C ASN A 243 8.08 8.24 -16.18
N PRO A 244 7.69 7.52 -17.25
CA PRO A 244 7.16 6.14 -17.11
C PRO A 244 8.21 5.10 -16.67
N MET A 245 9.51 5.43 -16.74
CA MET A 245 10.59 4.47 -16.51
C MET A 245 10.57 3.79 -15.13
N PRO A 246 10.37 4.49 -13.99
CA PRO A 246 10.31 3.83 -12.69
C PRO A 246 9.16 2.81 -12.59
N ARG A 247 7.99 3.11 -13.19
CA ARG A 247 6.87 2.17 -13.25
C ARG A 247 7.20 0.96 -14.14
N ILE A 248 7.82 1.20 -15.29
CA ILE A 248 8.29 0.14 -16.19
C ILE A 248 9.28 -0.79 -15.47
N ARG A 249 10.28 -0.23 -14.78
CA ARG A 249 11.27 -1.01 -14.03
C ARG A 249 10.66 -1.78 -12.87
N MET A 250 9.65 -1.22 -12.19
CA MET A 250 8.90 -1.96 -11.18
C MET A 250 8.22 -3.19 -11.78
N LEU A 251 7.55 -3.04 -12.93
CA LEU A 251 6.91 -4.16 -13.62
C LEU A 251 7.93 -5.19 -14.11
N ASP A 252 9.08 -4.74 -14.65
CA ASP A 252 10.21 -5.63 -14.99
C ASP A 252 10.63 -6.45 -13.77
N GLY A 253 10.70 -5.83 -12.58
CA GLY A 253 11.17 -6.53 -11.40
C GLY A 253 10.26 -7.60 -10.86
N PHE A 254 8.94 -7.41 -10.97
CA PHE A 254 8.01 -8.48 -10.71
C PHE A 254 8.12 -9.60 -11.75
N ASN A 255 8.31 -9.25 -13.02
CA ASN A 255 8.36 -10.21 -14.13
C ASN A 255 9.66 -11.03 -14.18
N GLU A 256 10.78 -10.41 -13.83
CA GLU A 256 12.12 -11.01 -13.81
C GLU A 256 12.44 -11.65 -12.44
N GLY A 257 11.59 -11.42 -11.43
CA GLY A 257 11.68 -12.04 -10.11
C GLY A 257 12.68 -11.40 -9.14
N TRP A 258 13.26 -10.24 -9.46
CA TRP A 258 14.15 -9.51 -8.54
C TRP A 258 13.39 -8.61 -7.55
N ILE A 259 12.09 -8.38 -7.75
CA ILE A 259 11.20 -7.89 -6.69
C ILE A 259 10.54 -9.09 -6.02
N ASP A 260 11.04 -9.43 -4.84
CA ASP A 260 10.41 -10.36 -3.89
C ASP A 260 10.62 -9.82 -2.46
N PHE A 261 10.25 -10.58 -1.44
CA PHE A 261 10.57 -10.32 -0.04
C PHE A 261 12.04 -10.62 0.27
N GLU A 262 12.61 -9.82 1.18
CA GLU A 262 14.01 -9.94 1.60
C GLU A 262 14.24 -11.26 2.35
N ARG A 263 13.20 -11.69 3.08
CA ARG A 263 13.11 -12.90 3.91
C ARG A 263 14.05 -12.94 5.11
N LYS A 264 15.33 -12.68 4.91
CA LYS A 264 16.36 -12.79 5.92
C LYS A 264 16.31 -11.59 6.86
N GLY A 265 16.14 -11.84 8.16
CA GLY A 265 16.13 -10.78 9.17
C GLY A 265 14.83 -9.98 9.23
N THR A 266 13.80 -10.41 8.51
CA THR A 266 12.45 -9.84 8.52
C THR A 266 11.47 -10.80 9.19
N GLU A 267 10.41 -10.26 9.77
CA GLU A 267 9.27 -11.05 10.24
C GLU A 267 8.30 -11.29 9.09
N HIS A 268 7.75 -12.50 9.01
CA HIS A 268 6.79 -12.89 7.97
C HIS A 268 5.43 -13.09 8.57
N ARG A 269 4.41 -12.48 7.97
CA ARG A 269 3.01 -12.72 8.28
C ARG A 269 2.27 -13.15 7.02
N ILE A 270 1.32 -14.05 7.21
CA ILE A 270 0.50 -14.61 6.15
C ILE A 270 -0.95 -14.18 6.38
N GLY A 271 -1.51 -13.47 5.41
CA GLY A 271 -2.91 -13.12 5.34
C GLY A 271 -3.79 -14.33 5.06
N THR A 272 -5.09 -14.18 5.25
CA THR A 272 -6.06 -15.28 5.14
C THR A 272 -7.03 -15.12 3.97
N VAL A 273 -7.12 -13.91 3.40
CA VAL A 273 -8.07 -13.61 2.33
C VAL A 273 -7.52 -14.11 1.00
N ARG A 274 -8.35 -14.87 0.29
CA ARG A 274 -8.02 -15.45 -1.01
C ARG A 274 -8.44 -14.54 -2.17
N LEU A 275 -7.72 -14.67 -3.29
CA LEU A 275 -7.92 -13.85 -4.50
C LEU A 275 -9.34 -13.95 -5.07
N ASP A 276 -9.92 -15.15 -5.13
CA ASP A 276 -11.26 -15.40 -5.64
C ASP A 276 -12.34 -14.60 -4.87
N GLY A 277 -12.20 -14.53 -3.55
CA GLY A 277 -13.05 -13.71 -2.69
C GLY A 277 -12.95 -12.22 -3.02
N VAL A 278 -11.72 -11.71 -3.22
CA VAL A 278 -11.48 -10.31 -3.57
C VAL A 278 -12.06 -9.98 -4.95
N ILE A 279 -11.76 -10.80 -5.97
CA ILE A 279 -12.25 -10.61 -7.33
C ILE A 279 -13.79 -10.65 -7.39
N LYS A 280 -14.41 -11.60 -6.69
CA LYS A 280 -15.88 -11.66 -6.59
C LYS A 280 -16.47 -10.38 -6.01
N ALA A 281 -15.85 -9.81 -4.97
CA ALA A 281 -16.30 -8.56 -4.37
C ALA A 281 -16.10 -7.35 -5.30
N LEU A 282 -15.05 -7.33 -6.11
CA LEU A 282 -14.80 -6.27 -7.10
C LEU A 282 -15.81 -6.30 -8.24
N VAL A 283 -16.14 -7.48 -8.76
CA VAL A 283 -17.12 -7.66 -9.85
C VAL A 283 -18.54 -7.27 -9.44
N ALA A 284 -18.86 -7.38 -8.14
CA ALA A 284 -20.18 -7.09 -7.59
C ALA A 284 -20.45 -5.59 -7.33
N ARG A 285 -19.44 -4.72 -7.43
CA ARG A 285 -19.57 -3.26 -7.29
C ARG A 285 -20.04 -2.63 -8.60
#